data_AF-A0A8J2VGL2-F1
#
_entry.id   AF-A0A8J2VGL2-F1
#
_cell.length_a   1.000
_cell.length_b   1.000
_cell.length_c   1.000
_cell.angle_alpha   90.00
_cell.angle_beta   90.00
_cell.angle_gamma   90.00
#
_symmetry.space_group_name_H-M   'P 1'
#
loop_
_entity.id
_entity.type
_entity.pdbx_description
1 polymer ?
#
loop_
_entity_poly.entity_id
_entity_poly.type
_entity_poly.pdbx_seq_one_letter_code
_entity_poly.pdbx_strand_id
1 'polypeptide(L)'
;MIGYTVAYSGLLDGDNPLAGQETPYHGPQRIAFNQGKPTAVALHHQVKGPARVEGELVQKELQPFHIQLSAPDTSFAFGLRSDKEGRLQLYQSGEGIEHVVKQSDASFSLKPNQKYRVQLLHIPDEPLRVAVTDPESGKRWVAAGTVAMEGETYQAEIEGMKGTIYQKDQVTPVRVDQAKLDWMNHYPWNLVYGEGTIEGSRLVLPQDTLVKVSGTSVFHLGFRRSENYLGQPFQGELESVDGTRFQVLWDKDSNLKLVDASDGEKVLATKSLGWEWDPEKDADLKVSTENNRLRVQLKQGDRIATLTYQHDEPLAFRDLSIKSPAGLELINPSS
;
A
#
# COMPACT_ATOMS: atom_id res chain seq x y z
N MET A 1 -7.22 -5.81 -50.22
CA MET A 1 -6.70 -4.50 -49.76
C MET A 1 -7.76 -3.46 -50.07
N ILE A 2 -8.63 -3.18 -49.10
CA ILE A 2 -9.71 -2.21 -49.20
C ILE A 2 -9.60 -1.39 -47.92
N GLY A 3 -9.17 -0.13 -48.06
CA GLY A 3 -9.02 0.81 -46.96
C GLY A 3 -10.35 1.48 -46.66
N TYR A 4 -10.73 1.50 -45.39
CA TYR A 4 -11.82 2.33 -44.90
C TYR A 4 -11.23 3.50 -44.12
N THR A 5 -11.42 4.70 -44.66
CA THR A 5 -11.26 5.98 -43.97
C THR A 5 -12.61 6.27 -43.30
N VAL A 6 -12.62 6.43 -41.98
CA VAL A 6 -13.76 6.98 -41.26
C VAL A 6 -13.32 8.27 -40.60
N ALA A 7 -13.88 9.38 -41.08
CA ALA A 7 -13.82 10.67 -40.44
C ALA A 7 -14.82 10.69 -39.27
N TYR A 8 -14.39 11.19 -38.11
CA TYR A 8 -15.32 11.69 -37.10
C TYR A 8 -14.97 13.15 -36.79
N SER A 9 -15.89 14.01 -37.22
CA SER A 9 -16.01 15.43 -36.88
C SER A 9 -16.40 15.59 -35.41
N GLY A 10 -15.94 16.70 -34.83
CA GLY A 10 -15.94 16.94 -33.39
C GLY A 10 -17.29 17.18 -32.72
N LEU A 11 -17.24 17.01 -31.41
CA LEU A 11 -18.05 17.72 -30.42
C LEU A 11 -17.08 18.12 -29.31
N LEU A 12 -16.69 19.39 -29.33
CA LEU A 12 -16.14 20.13 -28.20
C LEU A 12 -17.33 20.56 -27.34
N ASP A 13 -17.28 20.28 -26.04
CA ASP A 13 -17.46 21.27 -24.98
C ASP A 13 -17.65 20.55 -23.64
N GLY A 14 -16.66 20.72 -22.79
CA GLY A 14 -16.60 20.24 -21.42
C GLY A 14 -15.36 20.86 -20.82
N ASP A 15 -15.54 22.05 -20.25
CA ASP A 15 -14.51 22.88 -19.64
C ASP A 15 -13.50 22.04 -18.84
N ASN A 16 -12.26 22.03 -19.31
CA ASN A 16 -11.12 21.46 -18.60
C ASN A 16 -10.34 22.61 -17.95
N PRO A 17 -10.60 22.97 -16.68
CA PRO A 17 -9.92 24.09 -16.03
C PRO A 17 -8.44 23.81 -15.70
N LEU A 18 -7.89 22.66 -16.09
CA LEU A 18 -6.49 22.28 -15.80
C LEU A 18 -5.53 22.43 -16.99
N ALA A 19 -6.00 22.87 -18.15
CA ALA A 19 -5.16 23.09 -19.33
C ALA A 19 -4.71 24.56 -19.40
N GLY A 20 -3.69 24.95 -18.64
CA GLY A 20 -3.17 26.32 -18.80
C GLY A 20 -2.13 26.87 -17.83
N GLN A 21 -1.50 26.05 -16.97
CA GLN A 21 -0.34 26.52 -16.20
C GLN A 21 0.84 25.57 -16.40
N GLU A 22 1.64 25.86 -17.43
CA GLU A 22 3.01 25.38 -17.49
C GLU A 22 3.75 25.99 -16.30
N THR A 23 3.89 25.20 -15.24
CA THR A 23 4.82 25.54 -14.16
C THR A 23 6.24 25.53 -14.75
N PRO A 24 7.08 26.54 -14.48
CA PRO A 24 8.43 26.54 -14.99
C PRO A 24 9.17 25.29 -14.49
N TYR A 25 9.57 24.44 -15.43
CA TYR A 25 10.42 23.28 -15.16
C TYR A 25 11.81 23.77 -14.76
N HIS A 26 12.04 23.91 -13.47
CA HIS A 26 13.38 23.99 -12.92
C HIS A 26 13.90 22.55 -12.90
N GLY A 27 14.87 22.23 -13.75
CA GLY A 27 15.43 20.89 -13.85
C GLY A 27 15.85 20.31 -12.49
N PRO A 28 16.03 18.98 -12.39
CA PRO A 28 16.21 18.27 -11.12
C PRO A 28 17.28 18.93 -10.26
N GLN A 29 16.90 19.45 -9.10
CA GLN A 29 17.87 20.06 -8.21
C GLN A 29 18.62 18.98 -7.42
N ARG A 30 19.85 19.31 -7.05
CA ARG A 30 20.70 18.50 -6.18
C ARG A 30 20.88 19.24 -4.87
N ILE A 31 20.25 18.74 -3.82
CA ILE A 31 20.36 19.21 -2.45
C ILE A 31 21.45 18.39 -1.77
N ALA A 32 22.59 19.01 -1.45
CA ALA A 32 23.69 18.38 -0.75
C ALA A 32 23.85 18.99 0.64
N PHE A 33 23.69 18.16 1.67
CA PHE A 33 23.84 18.59 3.05
C PHE A 33 25.32 18.50 3.45
N ASN A 34 25.89 19.63 3.88
CA ASN A 34 27.31 19.77 4.21
C ASN A 34 27.55 20.10 5.71
N GLN A 35 26.48 20.37 6.46
CA GLN A 35 26.55 20.79 7.86
C GLN A 35 26.54 19.59 8.79
N GLY A 36 27.35 19.63 9.85
CA GLY A 36 27.39 18.57 10.87
C GLY A 36 26.15 18.50 11.77
N LYS A 37 25.19 19.42 11.61
CA LYS A 37 23.89 19.46 12.31
C LYS A 37 22.76 19.32 11.29
N PRO A 38 21.57 18.82 11.69
CA PRO A 38 20.42 18.76 10.80
C PRO A 38 20.05 20.14 10.27
N THR A 39 19.73 20.21 8.98
CA THR A 39 19.27 21.42 8.30
C THR A 39 18.13 21.06 7.36
N ALA A 40 17.05 21.82 7.40
CA ALA A 40 15.90 21.65 6.52
C ALA A 40 16.02 22.53 5.27
N VAL A 41 15.54 22.02 4.14
CA VAL A 41 15.44 22.70 2.85
C VAL A 41 14.03 22.47 2.31
N ALA A 42 13.30 23.55 2.06
CA ALA A 42 11.99 23.49 1.41
C ALA A 42 12.15 23.14 -0.08
N LEU A 43 11.32 22.22 -0.58
CA LEU A 43 11.21 21.95 -2.00
C LEU A 43 10.45 23.09 -2.69
N HIS A 44 10.81 23.38 -3.94
CA HIS A 44 10.35 24.59 -4.64
C HIS A 44 8.84 24.66 -4.88
N HIS A 45 8.15 23.53 -4.86
CA HIS A 45 6.74 23.44 -5.21
C HIS A 45 5.92 23.02 -3.98
N GLN A 46 4.85 23.78 -3.73
CA GLN A 46 3.81 23.35 -2.81
C GLN A 46 3.07 22.14 -3.38
N VAL A 47 2.69 21.24 -2.48
CA VAL A 47 1.83 20.10 -2.77
C VAL A 47 0.38 20.56 -2.71
N LYS A 48 -0.34 20.49 -3.84
CA LYS A 48 -1.75 20.88 -3.92
C LYS A 48 -2.60 19.74 -4.48
N GLY A 49 -3.70 19.42 -3.80
CA GLY A 49 -4.56 18.28 -4.17
C GLY A 49 -3.80 16.95 -4.22
N PRO A 50 -4.31 15.93 -4.95
CA PRO A 50 -3.61 14.67 -5.12
C PRO A 50 -2.27 14.85 -5.84
N ALA A 51 -1.17 14.55 -5.17
CA ALA A 51 0.17 14.72 -5.72
C ALA A 51 1.17 13.69 -5.20
N ARG A 52 2.19 13.46 -6.01
CA ARG A 52 3.36 12.64 -5.68
C ARG A 52 4.58 13.54 -5.51
N VAL A 53 5.25 13.40 -4.38
CA VAL A 53 6.58 13.99 -4.14
C VAL A 53 7.60 12.87 -4.25
N GLU A 54 8.60 13.02 -5.10
CA GLU A 54 9.61 11.99 -5.35
C GLU A 54 11.03 12.55 -5.41
N GLY A 55 12.01 11.67 -5.23
CA GLY A 55 13.43 11.98 -5.45
C GLY A 55 14.36 10.84 -5.09
N GLU A 56 15.66 11.05 -5.29
CA GLU A 56 16.73 10.08 -5.04
C GLU A 56 17.54 10.48 -3.80
N LEU A 57 17.59 9.59 -2.81
CA LEU A 57 18.40 9.72 -1.59
C LEU A 57 19.69 8.91 -1.72
N VAL A 58 20.81 9.51 -1.32
CA VAL A 58 22.10 8.82 -1.08
C VAL A 58 22.68 9.36 0.22
N GLN A 59 23.14 8.47 1.10
CA GLN A 59 23.79 8.86 2.34
C GLN A 59 25.18 8.22 2.44
N LYS A 60 26.23 9.03 2.60
CA LYS A 60 27.61 8.52 2.72
C LYS A 60 27.78 7.64 3.98
N GLU A 61 27.10 8.02 5.05
CA GLU A 61 27.01 7.33 6.34
C GLU A 61 25.53 7.38 6.76
N LEU A 62 25.08 6.43 7.57
CA LEU A 62 23.71 6.45 8.10
C LEU A 62 23.58 7.61 9.10
N GLN A 63 22.93 8.67 8.65
CA GLN A 63 22.63 9.87 9.42
C GLN A 63 21.11 10.07 9.41
N PRO A 64 20.55 10.78 10.41
CA PRO A 64 19.16 11.21 10.35
C PRO A 64 18.85 11.92 9.03
N PHE A 65 17.79 11.48 8.37
CA PHE A 65 17.23 12.07 7.15
C PHE A 65 15.72 12.09 7.28
N HIS A 66 15.10 13.23 7.04
CA HIS A 66 13.65 13.37 7.05
C HIS A 66 13.17 13.95 5.71
N ILE A 67 12.01 13.50 5.25
CA ILE A 67 11.22 14.16 4.20
C ILE A 67 9.78 14.23 4.67
N GLN A 68 9.18 15.41 4.62
CA GLN A 68 7.88 15.66 5.21
C GLN A 68 7.02 16.60 4.38
N LEU A 69 5.72 16.52 4.62
CA LEU A 69 4.71 17.49 4.23
C LEU A 69 4.26 18.23 5.48
N SER A 70 4.53 19.53 5.51
CA SER A 70 4.17 20.43 6.60
C SER A 70 2.93 21.24 6.21
N ALA A 71 1.96 21.33 7.11
CA ALA A 71 0.85 22.26 6.94
C ALA A 71 1.37 23.72 6.92
N PRO A 72 0.69 24.67 6.23
CA PRO A 72 1.18 26.04 6.10
C PRO A 72 1.35 26.78 7.43
N ASP A 73 0.55 26.42 8.43
CA ASP A 73 0.60 26.93 9.81
C ASP A 73 1.55 26.13 10.71
N THR A 74 2.23 25.11 10.17
CA THR A 74 3.15 24.19 10.85
C THR A 74 2.53 23.42 12.02
N SER A 75 1.20 23.41 12.14
CA SER A 75 0.50 22.72 13.23
C SER A 75 0.65 21.20 13.13
N PHE A 76 0.76 20.69 11.90
CA PHE A 76 0.96 19.28 11.60
C PHE A 76 2.05 19.06 10.54
N ALA A 77 2.77 17.95 10.69
CA ALA A 77 3.71 17.46 9.70
C ALA A 77 3.64 15.94 9.59
N PHE A 78 3.73 15.42 8.38
CA PHE A 78 3.66 13.98 8.10
C PHE A 78 4.79 13.61 7.17
N GLY A 79 5.50 12.52 7.46
CA GLY A 79 6.68 12.25 6.68
C GLY A 79 7.33 10.91 6.95
N LEU A 80 8.46 10.75 6.28
CA LEU A 80 9.36 9.63 6.40
C LEU A 80 10.64 10.12 7.06
N ARG A 81 11.21 9.33 7.96
CA ARG A 81 12.58 9.51 8.43
C ARG A 81 13.37 8.23 8.51
N SER A 82 14.68 8.33 8.62
CA SER A 82 15.57 7.20 8.92
C SER A 82 16.23 7.33 10.28
N ASP A 83 16.34 6.23 11.02
CA ASP A 83 17.16 6.14 12.24
C ASP A 83 18.65 5.91 11.92
N LYS A 84 19.47 5.77 12.96
CA LYS A 84 20.93 5.59 12.82
C LYS A 84 21.30 4.20 12.30
N GLU A 85 20.38 3.25 12.42
CA GLU A 85 20.49 1.89 11.89
C GLU A 85 19.99 1.80 10.43
N GLY A 86 19.50 2.92 9.87
CA GLY A 86 18.98 3.00 8.51
C GLY A 86 17.56 2.44 8.37
N ARG A 87 16.85 2.16 9.48
CA ARG A 87 15.44 1.77 9.43
C ARG A 87 14.58 2.98 9.12
N LEU A 88 13.55 2.76 8.33
CA LEU A 88 12.63 3.79 7.88
C LEU A 88 11.47 3.89 8.85
N GLN A 89 11.02 5.10 9.13
CA GLN A 89 9.91 5.38 10.02
C GLN A 89 8.92 6.30 9.31
N LEU A 90 7.67 5.87 9.21
CA LEU A 90 6.57 6.78 8.93
C LEU A 90 6.19 7.46 10.25
N TYR A 91 6.16 8.79 10.25
CA TYR A 91 5.79 9.56 11.44
C TYR A 91 4.72 10.60 11.13
N GLN A 92 4.06 11.03 12.20
CA GLN A 92 3.10 12.13 12.21
C GLN A 92 3.42 13.03 13.41
N SER A 93 3.34 14.34 13.20
CA SER A 93 3.56 15.37 14.21
C SER A 93 2.34 16.26 14.28
N GLY A 94 1.90 16.58 15.50
CA GLY A 94 0.78 17.48 15.79
C GLY A 94 0.92 18.07 17.19
N GLU A 95 0.58 19.35 17.36
CA GLU A 95 0.61 20.04 18.67
C GLU A 95 1.97 19.94 19.39
N GLY A 96 3.06 19.86 18.62
CA GLY A 96 4.44 19.73 19.14
C GLY A 96 4.83 18.32 19.60
N ILE A 97 3.99 17.30 19.39
CA ILE A 97 4.27 15.90 19.68
C ILE A 97 4.41 15.12 18.38
N GLU A 98 5.48 14.33 18.29
CA GLU A 98 5.75 13.46 17.17
C GLU A 98 5.56 11.99 17.56
N HIS A 99 4.91 11.23 16.68
CA HIS A 99 4.62 9.82 16.85
C HIS A 99 5.10 9.01 15.64
N VAL A 100 5.86 7.95 15.90
CA VAL A 100 6.18 6.94 14.88
C VAL A 100 4.96 6.05 14.69
N VAL A 101 4.43 6.02 13.47
CA VAL A 101 3.25 5.23 13.10
C VAL A 101 3.68 3.81 12.74
N LYS A 102 4.72 3.67 11.92
CA LYS A 102 5.29 2.39 11.46
C LYS A 102 6.79 2.50 11.27
N GLN A 103 7.49 1.37 11.35
CA GLN A 103 8.92 1.31 11.20
C GLN A 103 9.36 0.03 10.48
N SER A 104 10.16 0.20 9.43
CA SER A 104 10.69 -0.93 8.68
C SER A 104 11.39 -1.93 9.58
N ASP A 105 11.16 -3.20 9.29
CA ASP A 105 11.87 -4.29 9.93
C ASP A 105 13.30 -4.41 9.39
N ALA A 106 14.05 -5.38 9.92
CA ALA A 106 15.42 -5.64 9.47
C ALA A 106 15.51 -6.15 8.01
N SER A 107 14.39 -6.52 7.38
CA SER A 107 14.37 -6.98 5.99
C SER A 107 14.57 -5.84 4.99
N PHE A 108 14.29 -4.59 5.42
CA PHE A 108 14.49 -3.39 4.62
C PHE A 108 15.11 -2.27 5.45
N SER A 109 16.40 -1.98 5.19
CA SER A 109 17.12 -0.85 5.76
C SER A 109 17.96 -0.14 4.72
N LEU A 110 18.15 1.16 4.92
CA LEU A 110 19.09 1.95 4.15
C LEU A 110 20.52 1.48 4.41
N LYS A 111 21.37 1.54 3.38
CA LYS A 111 22.79 1.23 3.46
C LYS A 111 23.62 2.44 3.01
N PRO A 112 24.79 2.66 3.63
CA PRO A 112 25.72 3.70 3.20
C PRO A 112 26.09 3.60 1.72
N ASN A 113 26.16 4.75 1.05
CA ASN A 113 26.55 4.94 -0.36
C ASN A 113 25.64 4.25 -1.38
N GLN A 114 24.49 3.73 -0.94
CA GLN A 114 23.48 3.18 -1.82
C GLN A 114 22.43 4.25 -2.16
N LYS A 115 21.90 4.16 -3.39
CA LYS A 115 20.85 5.06 -3.87
C LYS A 115 19.49 4.47 -3.59
N TYR A 116 18.56 5.29 -3.11
CA TYR A 116 17.16 4.92 -2.90
C TYR A 116 16.25 5.92 -3.59
N ARG A 117 15.14 5.45 -4.14
CA ARG A 117 14.04 6.33 -4.60
C ARG A 117 13.05 6.47 -3.47
N VAL A 118 12.77 7.70 -3.07
CA VAL A 118 11.81 8.04 -2.01
C VAL A 118 10.58 8.64 -2.66
N GLN A 119 9.40 8.25 -2.19
CA GLN A 119 8.12 8.72 -2.69
C GLN A 119 7.16 8.99 -1.53
N LEU A 120 6.56 10.18 -1.49
CA LEU A 120 5.39 10.51 -0.68
C LEU A 120 4.20 10.68 -1.64
N LEU A 121 3.09 10.01 -1.35
CA LEU A 121 1.83 10.14 -2.08
C LEU A 121 0.80 10.78 -1.16
N HIS A 122 0.45 12.03 -1.47
CA HIS A 122 -0.59 12.78 -0.78
C HIS A 122 -1.88 12.73 -1.59
N ILE A 123 -2.95 12.39 -0.90
CA ILE A 123 -4.33 12.40 -1.41
C ILE A 123 -5.14 13.09 -0.31
N PRO A 124 -5.86 14.18 -0.61
CA PRO A 124 -6.66 14.88 0.38
C PRO A 124 -7.61 13.92 1.11
N ASP A 125 -7.80 14.16 2.41
CA ASP A 125 -8.68 13.38 3.30
C ASP A 125 -8.32 11.89 3.44
N GLU A 126 -7.13 11.49 2.97
CA GLU A 126 -6.59 10.16 3.17
C GLU A 126 -5.26 10.21 3.96
N PRO A 127 -4.87 9.10 4.63
CA PRO A 127 -3.57 9.02 5.25
C PRO A 127 -2.42 9.14 4.23
N LEU A 128 -1.31 9.75 4.69
CA LEU A 128 -0.09 9.82 3.91
C LEU A 128 0.42 8.42 3.59
N ARG A 129 0.85 8.23 2.34
CA ARG A 129 1.50 7.02 1.87
C ARG A 129 2.95 7.31 1.53
N VAL A 130 3.85 6.44 1.96
CA VAL A 130 5.28 6.56 1.70
C VAL A 130 5.79 5.30 1.04
N ALA A 131 6.80 5.43 0.19
CA ALA A 131 7.54 4.31 -0.34
C ALA A 131 9.03 4.64 -0.46
N VAL A 132 9.87 3.66 -0.20
CA VAL A 132 11.31 3.71 -0.48
C VAL A 132 11.68 2.49 -1.29
N THR A 133 12.26 2.71 -2.46
CA THR A 133 12.68 1.65 -3.39
C THR A 133 14.19 1.62 -3.48
N ASP A 134 14.76 0.44 -3.26
CA ASP A 134 16.13 0.11 -3.64
C ASP A 134 16.13 -0.30 -5.13
N PRO A 135 16.68 0.54 -6.03
CA PRO A 135 16.71 0.25 -7.46
C PRO A 135 17.65 -0.91 -7.82
N GLU A 136 18.60 -1.29 -6.96
CA GLU A 136 19.55 -2.38 -7.25
C GLU A 136 18.92 -3.75 -7.00
N SER A 137 18.24 -3.92 -5.87
CA SER A 137 17.52 -5.17 -5.55
C SER A 137 16.09 -5.21 -6.06
N GLY A 138 15.52 -4.06 -6.42
CA GLY A 138 14.09 -3.92 -6.73
C GLY A 138 13.18 -4.00 -5.52
N LYS A 139 13.72 -4.14 -4.30
CA LYS A 139 12.94 -4.14 -3.06
C LYS A 139 12.30 -2.77 -2.84
N ARG A 140 11.06 -2.77 -2.37
CA ARG A 140 10.31 -1.55 -2.10
C ARG A 140 9.57 -1.66 -0.78
N TRP A 141 9.99 -0.87 0.20
CA TRP A 141 9.23 -0.70 1.43
C TRP A 141 8.11 0.32 1.19
N VAL A 142 6.91 0.00 1.65
CA VAL A 142 5.71 0.84 1.56
C VAL A 142 5.08 0.97 2.95
N ALA A 143 4.56 2.15 3.29
CA ALA A 143 3.79 2.34 4.51
C ALA A 143 2.66 3.35 4.32
N ALA A 144 1.56 3.14 5.05
CA ALA A 144 0.39 4.01 5.06
C ALA A 144 0.07 4.42 6.51
N GLY A 145 -0.19 5.72 6.68
CA GLY A 145 -0.52 6.31 7.97
C GLY A 145 -1.91 5.91 8.48
N THR A 146 -2.27 6.43 9.65
CA THR A 146 -3.59 6.20 10.27
C THR A 146 -4.48 7.43 10.30
N VAL A 147 -3.90 8.62 10.18
CA VAL A 147 -4.61 9.90 10.27
C VAL A 147 -4.70 10.53 8.90
N ALA A 148 -5.89 11.00 8.53
CA ALA A 148 -6.12 11.73 7.29
C ALA A 148 -5.40 13.08 7.32
N MET A 149 -4.82 13.47 6.19
CA MET A 149 -4.24 14.80 6.04
C MET A 149 -5.34 15.77 5.61
N GLU A 150 -5.87 16.54 6.57
CA GLU A 150 -6.86 17.58 6.34
C GLU A 150 -6.17 18.84 5.79
N GLY A 151 -6.56 19.28 4.59
CA GLY A 151 -6.02 20.47 3.95
C GLY A 151 -5.70 20.29 2.47
N GLU A 152 -5.73 21.38 1.72
CA GLU A 152 -5.55 21.36 0.26
C GLU A 152 -4.12 21.68 -0.18
N THR A 153 -3.29 22.24 0.71
CA THR A 153 -1.94 22.73 0.38
C THR A 153 -0.95 22.40 1.49
N TYR A 154 0.17 21.78 1.12
CA TYR A 154 1.28 21.45 2.02
C TYR A 154 2.61 21.94 1.45
N GLN A 155 3.57 22.22 2.33
CA GLN A 155 4.96 22.47 1.96
C GLN A 155 5.75 21.18 2.11
N ALA A 156 6.41 20.74 1.04
CA ALA A 156 7.34 19.62 1.12
C ALA A 156 8.72 20.11 1.57
N GLU A 157 9.32 19.42 2.54
CA GLU A 157 10.61 19.78 3.14
C GLU A 157 11.48 18.54 3.30
N ILE A 158 12.80 18.76 3.20
CA ILE A 158 13.80 17.72 3.40
C ILE A 158 14.80 18.18 4.44
N GLU A 159 15.00 17.37 5.46
CA GLU A 159 16.04 17.58 6.47
C GLU A 159 17.14 16.54 6.31
N GLY A 160 18.39 16.98 6.36
CA GLY A 160 19.54 16.11 6.30
C GLY A 160 20.77 16.70 6.98
N MET A 161 21.79 15.86 7.10
CA MET A 161 23.09 16.17 7.69
C MET A 161 24.22 15.92 6.69
N LYS A 162 25.44 16.33 7.07
CA LYS A 162 26.66 16.15 6.27
C LYS A 162 26.74 14.75 5.67
N GLY A 163 26.82 14.66 4.35
CA GLY A 163 26.94 13.40 3.63
C GLY A 163 25.62 12.84 3.11
N THR A 164 24.48 13.47 3.42
CA THR A 164 23.20 13.22 2.76
C THR A 164 23.11 14.02 1.47
N ILE A 165 22.67 13.38 0.39
CA ILE A 165 22.35 13.99 -0.89
C ILE A 165 20.92 13.58 -1.26
N TYR A 166 20.09 14.57 -1.57
CA TYR A 166 18.79 14.37 -2.18
C TYR A 166 18.78 15.04 -3.56
N GLN A 167 18.30 14.36 -4.58
CA GLN A 167 18.34 14.88 -5.94
C GLN A 167 17.15 14.42 -6.78
N LYS A 168 16.91 15.10 -7.89
CA LYS A 168 15.75 14.83 -8.77
C LYS A 168 14.43 14.94 -8.01
N ASP A 169 14.35 15.95 -7.17
CA ASP A 169 13.11 16.31 -6.51
C ASP A 169 12.05 16.66 -7.56
N GLN A 170 10.86 16.07 -7.44
CA GLN A 170 9.71 16.40 -8.26
C GLN A 170 8.45 16.39 -7.39
N VAL A 171 7.57 17.36 -7.64
CA VAL A 171 6.20 17.38 -7.11
C VAL A 171 5.27 17.35 -8.31
N THR A 172 4.61 16.23 -8.53
CA THR A 172 3.75 16.01 -9.70
C THR A 172 2.31 15.77 -9.26
N PRO A 173 1.32 16.51 -9.80
CA PRO A 173 -0.09 16.17 -9.64
C PRO A 173 -0.37 14.77 -10.20
N VAL A 174 -1.30 14.04 -9.57
CA VAL A 174 -1.62 12.65 -9.97
C VAL A 174 -3.10 12.37 -10.05
N ARG A 175 -3.48 11.35 -10.82
CA ARG A 175 -4.81 10.74 -10.75
C ARG A 175 -4.82 9.69 -9.64
N VAL A 176 -5.77 9.80 -8.72
CA VAL A 176 -5.84 9.02 -7.47
C VAL A 176 -5.68 7.51 -7.70
N ASP A 177 -6.48 6.91 -8.57
CA ASP A 177 -6.49 5.46 -8.75
C ASP A 177 -5.18 4.94 -9.35
N GLN A 178 -4.67 5.62 -10.38
CA GLN A 178 -3.39 5.28 -10.98
C GLN A 178 -2.24 5.47 -9.99
N ALA A 179 -2.28 6.53 -9.17
CA ALA A 179 -1.22 6.81 -8.21
C ALA A 179 -1.14 5.76 -7.10
N LYS A 180 -2.29 5.26 -6.62
CA LYS A 180 -2.35 4.16 -5.64
C LYS A 180 -1.78 2.87 -6.24
N LEU A 181 -2.13 2.59 -7.49
CA LEU A 181 -1.63 1.44 -8.23
C LEU A 181 -0.10 1.53 -8.45
N ASP A 182 0.40 2.66 -8.95
CA ASP A 182 1.84 2.94 -9.12
C ASP A 182 2.59 2.81 -7.79
N TRP A 183 2.01 3.34 -6.70
CA TRP A 183 2.61 3.30 -5.37
C TRP A 183 2.80 1.85 -4.87
N MET A 184 1.85 0.97 -5.17
CA MET A 184 1.91 -0.48 -4.90
C MET A 184 2.61 -1.29 -6.00
N ASN A 185 3.39 -0.63 -6.86
CA ASN A 185 4.11 -1.27 -7.98
C ASN A 185 3.20 -2.09 -8.91
N HIS A 186 2.02 -1.55 -9.20
CA HIS A 186 0.99 -2.15 -10.06
C HIS A 186 0.40 -3.48 -9.56
N TYR A 187 0.63 -3.83 -8.29
CA TYR A 187 -0.04 -4.97 -7.67
C TYR A 187 -1.47 -4.61 -7.22
N PRO A 188 -2.39 -5.59 -7.20
CA PRO A 188 -3.81 -5.35 -6.87
C PRO A 188 -4.08 -5.11 -5.38
N TRP A 189 -3.03 -5.09 -4.56
CA TRP A 189 -3.13 -4.87 -3.13
C TRP A 189 -3.23 -3.39 -2.81
N ASN A 190 -4.13 -3.03 -1.91
CA ASN A 190 -4.23 -1.68 -1.36
C ASN A 190 -3.88 -1.73 0.13
N LEU A 191 -2.68 -1.26 0.47
CA LEU A 191 -2.26 -1.10 1.86
C LEU A 191 -3.01 0.09 2.48
N VAL A 192 -3.94 -0.20 3.39
CA VAL A 192 -4.83 0.79 4.03
C VAL A 192 -4.17 1.41 5.25
N TYR A 193 -3.59 0.59 6.12
CA TYR A 193 -2.77 1.03 7.24
C TYR A 193 -1.64 0.02 7.47
N GLY A 194 -0.52 0.48 8.01
CA GLY A 194 0.61 -0.39 8.33
C GLY A 194 1.75 -0.23 7.34
N GLU A 195 2.52 -1.30 7.16
CA GLU A 195 3.68 -1.30 6.27
C GLU A 195 3.83 -2.65 5.58
N GLY A 196 4.70 -2.69 4.57
CA GLY A 196 5.09 -3.95 3.96
C GLY A 196 6.30 -3.77 3.04
N THR A 197 6.93 -4.90 2.71
CA THR A 197 8.06 -4.93 1.79
C THR A 197 7.68 -5.70 0.55
N ILE A 198 7.70 -5.04 -0.60
CA ILE A 198 7.50 -5.64 -1.91
C ILE A 198 8.85 -6.17 -2.41
N GLU A 199 8.91 -7.46 -2.72
CA GLU A 199 10.09 -8.14 -3.28
C GLU A 199 9.68 -9.07 -4.42
N GLY A 200 9.97 -8.67 -5.66
CA GLY A 200 9.47 -9.35 -6.84
C GLY A 200 7.94 -9.30 -6.86
N SER A 201 7.29 -10.46 -6.95
CA SER A 201 5.83 -10.65 -6.96
C SER A 201 5.21 -10.85 -5.57
N ARG A 202 5.94 -10.54 -4.49
CA ARG A 202 5.52 -10.78 -3.10
C ARG A 202 5.41 -9.48 -2.33
N LEU A 203 4.42 -9.37 -1.46
CA LEU A 203 4.30 -8.33 -0.44
C LEU A 203 4.38 -9.01 0.94
N VAL A 204 5.50 -8.81 1.62
CA VAL A 204 5.75 -9.29 2.98
C VAL A 204 5.10 -8.32 3.96
N LEU A 205 4.21 -8.84 4.81
CA LEU A 205 3.45 -8.05 5.77
C LEU A 205 3.90 -8.37 7.21
N PRO A 206 4.37 -7.36 7.96
CA PRO A 206 4.55 -7.50 9.40
C PRO A 206 3.20 -7.54 10.12
N GLN A 207 3.26 -7.59 11.45
CA GLN A 207 2.07 -7.53 12.29
C GLN A 207 1.34 -6.20 12.15
N ASP A 208 0.03 -6.20 12.43
CA ASP A 208 -0.79 -4.98 12.51
C ASP A 208 -0.70 -4.18 11.22
N THR A 209 -1.02 -4.86 10.12
CA THR A 209 -1.14 -4.28 8.80
C THR A 209 -2.48 -4.69 8.20
N LEU A 210 -3.16 -3.77 7.52
CA LEU A 210 -4.40 -4.04 6.79
C LEU A 210 -4.20 -3.79 5.31
N VAL A 211 -4.43 -4.84 4.55
CA VAL A 211 -4.49 -4.80 3.10
C VAL A 211 -5.91 -5.06 2.65
N LYS A 212 -6.37 -4.30 1.65
CA LYS A 212 -7.60 -4.58 0.92
C LYS A 212 -7.27 -5.08 -0.47
N VAL A 213 -8.06 -6.04 -0.95
CA VAL A 213 -8.11 -6.44 -2.35
C VAL A 213 -9.49 -6.03 -2.86
N SER A 214 -9.52 -5.12 -3.83
CA SER A 214 -10.77 -4.65 -4.43
C SER A 214 -11.20 -5.59 -5.55
N GLY A 215 -12.50 -5.84 -5.64
CA GLY A 215 -13.10 -6.72 -6.63
C GLY A 215 -14.62 -6.72 -6.49
N THR A 216 -15.35 -6.78 -7.59
CA THR A 216 -16.82 -6.67 -7.58
C THR A 216 -17.54 -8.02 -7.58
N SER A 217 -16.89 -9.08 -8.08
CA SER A 217 -17.50 -10.42 -8.17
C SER A 217 -16.52 -11.57 -7.99
N VAL A 218 -15.22 -11.31 -8.12
CA VAL A 218 -14.16 -12.29 -7.91
C VAL A 218 -12.98 -11.62 -7.23
N PHE A 219 -12.54 -12.20 -6.11
CA PHE A 219 -11.26 -11.92 -5.47
C PHE A 219 -10.34 -13.10 -5.68
N HIS A 220 -9.09 -12.82 -6.01
CA HIS A 220 -8.05 -13.83 -6.15
C HIS A 220 -6.82 -13.35 -5.37
N LEU A 221 -6.33 -14.21 -4.47
CA LEU A 221 -5.21 -13.90 -3.60
C LEU A 221 -4.33 -15.14 -3.45
N GLY A 222 -3.06 -15.03 -3.85
CA GLY A 222 -2.03 -15.96 -3.40
C GLY A 222 -1.48 -15.50 -2.05
N PHE A 223 -1.18 -16.42 -1.14
CA PHE A 223 -0.55 -16.11 0.13
C PHE A 223 0.32 -17.24 0.67
N ARG A 224 1.22 -16.87 1.58
CA ARG A 224 2.09 -17.78 2.32
C ARG A 224 2.28 -17.32 3.76
N ARG A 225 2.57 -18.26 4.66
CA ARG A 225 2.96 -18.00 6.05
C ARG A 225 4.41 -18.35 6.28
N SER A 226 5.03 -17.71 7.27
CA SER A 226 6.35 -18.13 7.75
C SER A 226 6.32 -19.57 8.26
N GLU A 227 7.44 -20.29 8.10
CA GLU A 227 7.53 -21.73 8.41
C GLU A 227 7.14 -22.10 9.84
N ASN A 228 7.39 -21.20 10.79
CA ASN A 228 7.15 -21.41 12.21
C ASN A 228 5.82 -20.80 12.70
N TYR A 229 4.92 -20.41 11.81
CA TYR A 229 3.65 -19.79 12.19
C TYR A 229 2.66 -20.86 12.71
N LEU A 230 2.28 -20.75 13.98
CA LEU A 230 1.40 -21.71 14.67
C LEU A 230 -0.09 -21.29 14.71
N GLY A 231 -0.41 -20.14 14.10
CA GLY A 231 -1.76 -19.59 14.11
C GLY A 231 -2.64 -20.12 12.99
N GLN A 232 -3.76 -19.44 12.76
CA GLN A 232 -4.67 -19.73 11.64
C GLN A 232 -4.01 -19.32 10.31
N PRO A 233 -3.85 -20.25 9.34
CA PRO A 233 -3.17 -19.95 8.08
C PRO A 233 -3.73 -18.72 7.37
N PHE A 234 -5.06 -18.55 7.36
CA PHE A 234 -5.70 -17.44 6.69
C PHE A 234 -6.92 -16.92 7.46
N GLN A 235 -7.07 -15.60 7.47
CA GLN A 235 -8.25 -14.90 7.93
C GLN A 235 -8.46 -13.65 7.08
N GLY A 236 -9.64 -13.52 6.48
CA GLY A 236 -10.04 -12.34 5.72
C GLY A 236 -11.50 -11.99 5.96
N GLU A 237 -11.83 -10.71 5.83
CA GLU A 237 -13.18 -10.15 5.99
C GLU A 237 -13.67 -9.64 4.63
N LEU A 238 -14.80 -10.15 4.18
CA LEU A 238 -15.53 -9.70 3.00
C LEU A 238 -16.58 -8.68 3.45
N GLU A 239 -16.60 -7.52 2.79
CA GLU A 239 -17.61 -6.49 3.02
C GLU A 239 -18.49 -6.37 1.77
N SER A 240 -19.79 -6.61 1.92
CA SER A 240 -20.76 -6.44 0.85
C SER A 240 -21.14 -4.98 0.64
N VAL A 241 -21.76 -4.69 -0.51
CA VAL A 241 -22.17 -3.32 -0.88
C VAL A 241 -23.22 -2.74 0.08
N ASP A 242 -24.04 -3.59 0.70
CA ASP A 242 -25.04 -3.22 1.72
C ASP A 242 -24.45 -3.10 3.14
N GLY A 243 -23.17 -3.39 3.32
CA GLY A 243 -22.46 -3.32 4.60
C GLY A 243 -22.47 -4.61 5.43
N THR A 244 -23.12 -5.69 4.97
CA THR A 244 -23.01 -7.02 5.59
C THR A 244 -21.56 -7.51 5.55
N ARG A 245 -21.11 -8.20 6.61
CA ARG A 245 -19.72 -8.64 6.73
C ARG A 245 -19.63 -10.14 6.92
N PHE A 246 -18.76 -10.77 6.16
CA PHE A 246 -18.49 -12.19 6.25
C PHE A 246 -17.01 -12.42 6.50
N GLN A 247 -16.68 -13.39 7.35
CA GLN A 247 -15.31 -13.78 7.59
C GLN A 247 -15.02 -15.12 6.90
N VAL A 248 -13.92 -15.17 6.14
CA VAL A 248 -13.38 -16.39 5.56
C VAL A 248 -12.16 -16.81 6.38
N LEU A 249 -12.20 -18.01 6.94
CA LEU A 249 -11.18 -18.54 7.84
C LEU A 249 -10.67 -19.88 7.34
N TRP A 250 -9.34 -20.03 7.26
CA TRP A 250 -8.70 -21.34 7.33
C TRP A 250 -8.18 -21.52 8.74
N ASP A 251 -8.83 -22.37 9.53
CA ASP A 251 -8.48 -22.60 10.92
C ASP A 251 -7.36 -23.65 11.10
N LYS A 252 -6.85 -23.73 12.34
CA LYS A 252 -5.79 -24.67 12.74
C LYS A 252 -6.20 -26.15 12.66
N ASP A 253 -7.50 -26.43 12.66
CA ASP A 253 -8.05 -27.78 12.63
C ASP A 253 -8.36 -28.22 11.18
N SER A 254 -7.75 -27.54 10.20
CA SER A 254 -7.86 -27.81 8.78
C SER A 254 -9.28 -27.71 8.23
N ASN A 255 -10.02 -26.69 8.69
CA ASN A 255 -11.33 -26.34 8.14
C ASN A 255 -11.30 -24.97 7.47
N LEU A 256 -11.99 -24.90 6.33
CA LEU A 256 -12.39 -23.65 5.71
C LEU A 256 -13.78 -23.29 6.23
N LYS A 257 -13.92 -22.11 6.84
CA LYS A 257 -15.17 -21.63 7.45
C LYS A 257 -15.59 -20.31 6.83
N LEU A 258 -16.90 -20.14 6.73
CA LEU A 258 -17.54 -18.86 6.47
C LEU A 258 -18.36 -18.49 7.71
N VAL A 259 -18.14 -17.30 8.23
CA VAL A 259 -18.77 -16.78 9.44
C VAL A 259 -19.46 -15.47 9.12
N ASP A 260 -20.64 -15.25 9.69
CA ASP A 260 -21.30 -13.94 9.71
C ASP A 260 -20.62 -13.06 10.77
N ALA A 261 -19.94 -12.01 10.34
CA ALA A 261 -19.24 -11.08 11.22
C ALA A 261 -20.14 -9.92 11.67
N SER A 262 -21.36 -9.80 11.12
CA SER A 262 -22.32 -8.76 11.49
C SER A 262 -23.13 -9.13 12.73
N ASP A 263 -23.38 -10.41 12.97
CA ASP A 263 -24.20 -10.90 14.10
C ASP A 263 -23.49 -12.02 14.90
N GLY A 264 -22.66 -11.62 15.87
CA GLY A 264 -22.16 -12.52 16.93
C GLY A 264 -21.30 -13.71 16.46
N GLU A 265 -20.62 -13.61 15.31
CA GLU A 265 -19.73 -14.63 14.75
C GLU A 265 -20.42 -15.98 14.49
N LYS A 266 -21.63 -15.98 13.93
CA LYS A 266 -22.35 -17.21 13.58
C LYS A 266 -21.68 -17.93 12.39
N VAL A 267 -21.30 -19.19 12.58
CA VAL A 267 -20.79 -20.03 11.48
C VAL A 267 -21.91 -20.33 10.48
N LEU A 268 -21.72 -19.91 9.23
CA LEU A 268 -22.68 -20.08 8.13
C LEU A 268 -22.41 -21.35 7.32
N ALA A 269 -21.13 -21.67 7.12
CA ALA A 269 -20.71 -22.86 6.40
C ALA A 269 -19.33 -23.33 6.89
N THR A 270 -19.08 -24.63 6.77
CA THR A 270 -17.78 -25.23 7.10
C THR A 270 -17.47 -26.35 6.12
N LYS A 271 -16.20 -26.42 5.69
CA LYS A 271 -15.67 -27.48 4.85
C LYS A 271 -14.36 -27.97 5.46
N SER A 272 -14.35 -29.24 5.89
CA SER A 272 -13.09 -29.89 6.23
C SER A 272 -12.25 -30.04 4.98
N LEU A 273 -10.98 -29.66 5.07
CA LEU A 273 -10.01 -29.75 3.98
C LEU A 273 -9.51 -31.18 3.84
N GLY A 274 -9.21 -31.85 4.96
CA GLY A 274 -8.56 -33.16 4.95
C GLY A 274 -7.05 -33.09 4.69
N TRP A 275 -6.47 -31.90 4.79
CA TRP A 275 -5.03 -31.68 4.83
C TRP A 275 -4.68 -30.47 5.70
N GLU A 276 -3.49 -30.54 6.30
CA GLU A 276 -2.91 -29.46 7.10
C GLU A 276 -2.18 -28.45 6.23
N TRP A 277 -1.95 -27.26 6.80
CA TRP A 277 -1.14 -26.20 6.20
C TRP A 277 0.28 -26.69 5.92
N ASP A 278 0.74 -26.51 4.69
CA ASP A 278 2.12 -26.77 4.27
C ASP A 278 2.89 -25.44 4.10
N PRO A 279 3.82 -25.07 5.00
CA PRO A 279 4.53 -23.79 4.92
C PRO A 279 5.44 -23.65 3.70
N GLU A 280 5.82 -24.76 3.06
CA GLU A 280 6.68 -24.74 1.88
C GLU A 280 5.91 -24.43 0.59
N LYS A 281 4.57 -24.37 0.65
CA LYS A 281 3.72 -24.18 -0.52
C LYS A 281 2.83 -22.96 -0.41
N ASP A 282 2.81 -22.19 -1.50
CA ASP A 282 1.87 -21.11 -1.68
C ASP A 282 0.43 -21.64 -1.70
N ALA A 283 -0.48 -20.87 -1.11
CA ALA A 283 -1.90 -21.13 -1.15
C ALA A 283 -2.62 -20.05 -1.97
N ASP A 284 -3.59 -20.47 -2.78
CA ASP A 284 -4.45 -19.57 -3.54
C ASP A 284 -5.86 -19.60 -2.97
N LEU A 285 -6.37 -18.42 -2.61
CA LEU A 285 -7.76 -18.20 -2.25
C LEU A 285 -8.47 -17.49 -3.39
N LYS A 286 -9.56 -18.10 -3.87
CA LYS A 286 -10.49 -17.48 -4.80
C LYS A 286 -11.86 -17.38 -4.15
N VAL A 287 -12.35 -16.16 -4.02
CA VAL A 287 -13.72 -15.88 -3.57
C VAL A 287 -14.50 -15.38 -4.76
N SER A 288 -15.67 -15.96 -5.03
CA SER A 288 -16.53 -15.52 -6.13
C SER A 288 -17.99 -15.53 -5.72
N THR A 289 -18.76 -14.56 -6.21
CA THR A 289 -20.21 -14.53 -6.09
C THR A 289 -20.90 -14.69 -7.42
N GLU A 290 -22.01 -15.41 -7.39
CA GLU A 290 -22.95 -15.51 -8.51
C GLU A 290 -24.36 -15.41 -7.94
N ASN A 291 -25.03 -14.28 -8.19
CA ASN A 291 -26.30 -13.92 -7.56
C ASN A 291 -26.21 -13.99 -6.02
N ASN A 292 -26.97 -14.87 -5.40
CA ASN A 292 -27.01 -15.08 -3.95
C ASN A 292 -26.12 -16.25 -3.48
N ARG A 293 -25.23 -16.75 -4.34
CA ARG A 293 -24.31 -17.84 -4.01
C ARG A 293 -22.88 -17.32 -3.85
N LEU A 294 -22.31 -17.55 -2.67
CA LEU A 294 -20.91 -17.31 -2.38
C LEU A 294 -20.12 -18.63 -2.51
N ARG A 295 -19.02 -18.60 -3.26
CA ARG A 295 -18.07 -19.70 -3.38
C ARG A 295 -16.70 -19.25 -2.92
N VAL A 296 -16.11 -20.02 -2.01
CA VAL A 296 -14.73 -19.86 -1.57
C VAL A 296 -13.96 -21.11 -1.97
N GLN A 297 -12.97 -20.95 -2.84
CA GLN A 297 -12.07 -22.00 -3.28
C GLN A 297 -10.69 -21.74 -2.67
N LEU A 298 -10.13 -22.76 -2.05
CA LEU A 298 -8.78 -22.74 -1.47
C LEU A 298 -7.96 -23.84 -2.14
N LYS A 299 -6.78 -23.48 -2.64
CA LYS A 299 -5.82 -24.41 -3.24
C LYS A 299 -4.47 -24.30 -2.52
N GLN A 300 -3.80 -25.42 -2.31
CA GLN A 300 -2.39 -25.45 -1.89
C GLN A 300 -1.69 -26.65 -2.56
N GLY A 301 -0.75 -26.38 -3.46
CA GLY A 301 -0.22 -27.40 -4.37
C GLY A 301 -1.33 -28.03 -5.23
N ASP A 302 -1.41 -29.35 -5.25
CA ASP A 302 -2.44 -30.10 -6.00
C ASP A 302 -3.77 -30.27 -5.24
N ARG A 303 -3.84 -29.77 -3.99
CA ARG A 303 -5.02 -29.93 -3.12
C ARG A 303 -5.96 -28.75 -3.32
N ILE A 304 -7.25 -29.03 -3.53
CA ILE A 304 -8.28 -28.01 -3.76
C ILE A 304 -9.52 -28.33 -2.92
N ALA A 305 -10.02 -27.33 -2.19
CA ALA A 305 -11.30 -27.39 -1.49
C ALA A 305 -12.20 -26.26 -1.98
N THR A 306 -13.50 -26.52 -1.99
CA THR A 306 -14.51 -25.51 -2.28
C THR A 306 -15.57 -25.54 -1.19
N LEU A 307 -15.79 -24.39 -0.57
CA LEU A 307 -16.91 -24.08 0.30
C LEU A 307 -17.93 -23.29 -0.52
N THR A 308 -19.21 -23.61 -0.36
CA THR A 308 -20.30 -22.90 -1.04
C THR A 308 -21.37 -22.57 -0.02
N TYR A 309 -21.88 -21.35 -0.07
CA TYR A 309 -22.92 -20.83 0.80
C TYR A 309 -24.00 -20.15 -0.05
N GLN A 310 -25.25 -20.37 0.33
CA GLN A 310 -26.43 -19.83 -0.34
C GLN A 310 -27.05 -18.82 0.60
N HIS A 311 -26.97 -17.55 0.24
CA HIS A 311 -27.60 -16.45 0.97
C HIS A 311 -29.04 -16.25 0.46
N ASP A 312 -29.88 -15.63 1.29
CA ASP A 312 -31.28 -15.39 0.94
C ASP A 312 -31.40 -14.31 -0.15
N GLU A 313 -30.57 -13.27 -0.07
CA GLU A 313 -30.53 -12.15 -1.00
C GLU A 313 -29.26 -12.16 -1.89
N PRO A 314 -29.28 -11.54 -3.08
CA PRO A 314 -28.10 -11.38 -3.93
C PRO A 314 -26.92 -10.74 -3.19
N LEU A 315 -25.72 -11.28 -3.38
CA LEU A 315 -24.49 -10.81 -2.76
C LEU A 315 -23.58 -10.12 -3.77
N ALA A 316 -23.25 -8.86 -3.50
CA ALA A 316 -22.18 -8.13 -4.17
C ALA A 316 -21.16 -7.67 -3.14
N PHE A 317 -19.89 -7.90 -3.42
CA PHE A 317 -18.79 -7.54 -2.53
C PHE A 317 -18.01 -6.34 -3.07
N ARG A 318 -17.52 -5.50 -2.17
CA ARG A 318 -16.68 -4.35 -2.49
C ARG A 318 -15.21 -4.67 -2.24
N ASP A 319 -14.94 -5.26 -1.08
CA ASP A 319 -13.59 -5.45 -0.56
C ASP A 319 -13.42 -6.86 0.04
N LEU A 320 -12.22 -7.43 -0.13
CA LEU A 320 -11.66 -8.43 0.78
C LEU A 320 -10.55 -7.75 1.61
N SER A 321 -10.79 -7.63 2.90
CA SER A 321 -9.87 -7.06 3.88
C SER A 321 -9.07 -8.15 4.59
N ILE A 322 -7.76 -7.97 4.71
CA ILE A 322 -6.85 -8.91 5.36
C ILE A 322 -6.09 -8.14 6.44
N LYS A 323 -6.38 -8.43 7.70
CA LYS A 323 -5.58 -7.95 8.82
C LYS A 323 -4.47 -8.97 9.08
N SER A 324 -3.25 -8.60 8.77
CA SER A 324 -2.08 -9.47 8.86
C SER A 324 -1.66 -9.68 10.32
N PRO A 325 -1.72 -10.91 10.88
CA PRO A 325 -0.81 -11.28 11.95
C PRO A 325 0.58 -11.50 11.34
N ALA A 326 1.62 -11.30 12.15
CA ALA A 326 3.02 -11.36 11.72
C ALA A 326 3.32 -12.58 10.81
N GLY A 327 4.14 -12.35 9.77
CA GLY A 327 4.62 -13.42 8.89
C GLY A 327 3.61 -13.87 7.84
N LEU A 328 2.71 -12.97 7.39
CA LEU A 328 1.92 -13.18 6.17
C LEU A 328 2.67 -12.60 4.98
N GLU A 329 2.71 -13.35 3.88
CA GLU A 329 3.14 -12.85 2.58
C GLU A 329 1.97 -12.96 1.61
N LEU A 330 1.68 -11.87 0.89
CA LEU A 330 0.76 -11.91 -0.25
C LEU A 330 1.57 -12.13 -1.52
N ILE A 331 1.06 -12.98 -2.40
CA ILE A 331 1.72 -13.40 -3.64
C ILE A 331 0.81 -13.00 -4.78
N ASN A 332 1.35 -12.24 -5.72
CA ASN A 332 0.58 -11.85 -6.89
C ASN A 332 0.31 -13.14 -7.67
N PRO A 333 -0.96 -13.57 -7.83
CA PRO A 333 -1.25 -14.77 -8.58
C PRO A 333 -0.65 -14.62 -9.98
N SER A 334 0.16 -15.59 -10.39
CA SER A 334 0.68 -15.62 -11.76
C SER A 334 -0.54 -15.71 -12.69
N SER A 335 -0.71 -14.67 -13.51
CA SER A 335 -1.73 -14.57 -14.56
C SER A 335 -1.69 -15.75 -15.52
#